data_AF-A0A356FTM8-F1
#
_entry.id   AF-A0A356FTM8-F1
#
_cell.length_a   1.000
_cell.length_b   1.000
_cell.length_c   1.000
_cell.angle_alpha   90.00
_cell.angle_beta   90.00
_cell.angle_gamma   90.00
#
_symmetry.space_group_name_H-M   'P 1'
#
loop_
_entity.id
_entity.type
_entity.pdbx_description
1 polymer ?
#
loop_
_entity_poly.entity_id
_entity_poly.type
_entity_poly.pdbx_seq_one_letter_code
_entity_poly.pdbx_strand_id
1 'polypeptide(L)' 'MSSPHETIIAPSILAGDHSNLISSLQQIEKSGAPWVHLDIMDGHFVPN' A
#
# COMPACT_ATOMS: atom_id res chain seq x y z
N MET A 1 -1.02 -24.03 7.99
CA MET A 1 -1.84 -23.71 6.80
C MET A 1 -2.69 -22.52 7.17
N SER A 2 -2.48 -21.37 6.54
CA SER A 2 -3.31 -20.18 6.77
C SER A 2 -4.77 -20.47 6.40
N SER A 3 -5.69 -19.97 7.20
CA SER A 3 -7.14 -20.09 6.98
C SER A 3 -7.53 -19.39 5.67
N PRO A 4 -8.53 -19.91 4.91
CA PRO A 4 -8.95 -19.35 3.62
C PRO A 4 -9.48 -17.90 3.68
N HIS A 5 -9.67 -17.35 4.88
CA HIS A 5 -10.13 -15.98 5.13
C HIS A 5 -9.22 -15.27 6.15
N GLU A 6 -7.91 -15.31 5.92
CA GLU A 6 -6.98 -14.49 6.69
C GLU A 6 -7.22 -13.00 6.36
N THR A 7 -7.44 -12.18 7.40
CA THR A 7 -7.62 -10.74 7.22
C THR A 7 -6.28 -10.09 6.95
N ILE A 8 -6.15 -9.39 5.82
CA ILE A 8 -4.92 -8.68 5.42
C ILE A 8 -5.14 -7.19 5.62
N ILE A 9 -4.17 -6.54 6.29
CA ILE A 9 -4.04 -5.09 6.32
C ILE A 9 -2.94 -4.71 5.32
N ALA A 10 -3.30 -3.90 4.31
CA ALA A 10 -2.41 -3.44 3.26
C ALA A 10 -2.36 -1.89 3.25
N PRO A 11 -1.31 -1.26 3.81
CA PRO A 11 -1.19 0.19 3.82
C PRO A 11 -1.09 0.76 2.40
N SER A 12 -1.81 1.83 2.09
CA SER A 12 -1.72 2.51 0.79
C SER A 12 -0.51 3.44 0.73
N ILE A 13 0.34 3.25 -0.28
CA ILE A 13 1.48 4.13 -0.53
C ILE A 13 1.03 5.53 -0.97
N LEU A 14 -0.19 5.65 -1.53
CA LEU A 14 -0.77 6.94 -1.92
C LEU A 14 -0.93 7.87 -0.72
N ALA A 15 -1.04 7.36 0.51
CA ALA A 15 -1.09 8.17 1.72
C ALA A 15 0.30 8.51 2.31
N GLY A 16 1.38 7.99 1.72
CA GLY A 16 2.76 8.18 2.21
C GLY A 16 3.43 9.48 1.72
N ASP A 17 4.73 9.59 1.98
CA ASP A 17 5.55 10.68 1.45
C ASP A 17 5.85 10.45 -0.05
N HIS A 18 5.21 11.24 -0.91
CA HIS A 18 5.37 11.16 -2.37
C HIS A 18 6.72 11.66 -2.85
N SER A 19 7.38 12.53 -2.08
CA SER A 19 8.73 12.99 -2.39
C SER A 19 9.78 11.91 -2.11
N ASN A 20 9.44 10.93 -1.27
CA ASN A 20 10.31 9.83 -0.90
C ASN A 20 9.54 8.53 -0.60
N LEU A 21 9.07 7.87 -1.67
CA LEU A 21 8.33 6.61 -1.58
C LEU A 21 9.13 5.48 -0.90
N ILE A 22 10.46 5.51 -0.97
CA ILE A 22 11.32 4.51 -0.32
C ILE A 22 11.12 4.54 1.19
N SER A 23 11.07 5.74 1.79
CA SER A 23 10.87 5.87 3.23
C SER A 23 9.51 5.29 3.68
N SER A 24 8.46 5.52 2.90
CA SER A 24 7.12 4.98 3.14
C SER A 24 7.10 3.46 3.01
N LEU A 25 7.74 2.90 1.98
CA LEU A 25 7.87 1.44 1.81
C LEU A 25 8.63 0.79 2.97
N GLN A 26 9.72 1.41 3.43
CA GLN A 26 10.47 0.91 4.60
C GLN A 26 9.63 0.91 5.87
N GLN A 27 8.71 1.85 6.04
CA GLN A 27 7.78 1.84 7.18
C GLN A 27 6.79 0.68 7.09
N ILE A 28 6.27 0.40 5.89
CA ILE A 28 5.35 -0.73 5.65
C ILE A 28 6.06 -2.07 5.87
N GLU A 29 7.29 -2.21 5.36
CA GLU A 29 8.10 -3.41 5.58
C GLU A 29 8.35 -3.65 7.08
N LYS A 30 8.69 -2.59 7.82
CA LYS A 30 8.87 -2.65 9.29
C LYS A 30 7.59 -2.96 10.05
N SER A 31 6.42 -2.65 9.50
CA SER A 31 5.13 -2.99 10.14
C SER A 31 4.79 -4.47 9.99
N GLY A 32 5.53 -5.24 9.18
CA GLY A 32 5.24 -6.64 8.90
C GLY A 32 3.97 -6.83 8.07
N ALA A 33 3.46 -5.77 7.44
CA ALA A 33 2.30 -5.90 6.55
C ALA A 33 2.72 -6.73 5.34
N PRO A 34 1.93 -7.76 4.97
CA PRO A 34 2.34 -8.66 3.90
C PRO A 34 2.25 -7.96 2.53
N TRP A 35 1.34 -6.99 2.38
CA TRP A 35 1.02 -6.32 1.13
C TRP A 35 1.16 -4.80 1.25
N VAL A 36 1.51 -4.17 0.13
CA VAL A 36 1.41 -2.73 -0.09
C VAL A 36 0.20 -2.50 -1.00
N HIS A 37 -0.66 -1.55 -0.65
CA HIS A 37 -1.77 -1.14 -1.50
C HIS A 37 -1.28 -0.03 -2.46
N LEU A 38 -1.47 -0.25 -3.77
CA LEU A 38 -1.03 0.64 -4.83
C LEU A 38 -2.24 1.09 -5.64
N ASP A 39 -2.64 2.34 -5.44
CA ASP A 39 -3.72 2.98 -6.19
C ASP A 39 -3.19 3.48 -7.53
N ILE A 40 -3.62 2.86 -8.63
CA ILE A 40 -3.28 3.29 -10.00
C ILE A 40 -4.43 4.12 -10.56
N MET A 41 -4.13 5.34 -10.98
CA MET A 41 -5.09 6.33 -11.43
C MET A 41 -4.61 6.87 -12.78
N ASP A 42 -5.48 6.87 -13.78
CA ASP A 42 -5.15 7.20 -15.18
C ASP A 42 -5.65 8.58 -15.62
N GLY A 43 -6.24 9.36 -14.71
CA GLY A 43 -6.87 10.65 -15.00
C GLY A 43 -8.15 10.59 -15.83
N HIS A 44 -8.55 9.41 -16.33
CA HIS A 44 -9.75 9.20 -17.15
C HIS A 44 -10.88 8.57 -16.34
N PHE A 45 -10.56 7.53 -15.56
CA PHE A 45 -11.51 6.85 -14.68
C PHE A 45 -11.77 7.67 -13.40
N VAL A 46 -10.76 8.37 -12.91
CA VAL A 46 -10.82 9.22 -11.70
C VAL A 46 -10.14 10.56 -11.96
N PRO A 47 -10.61 11.66 -11.35
CA PRO A 47 -10.06 13.00 -11.57
C PRO A 47 -8.87 13.29 -10.64
N ASN A 48 -7.85 12.43 -10.67
CA ASN A 48 -6.59 12.58 -9.94
C ASN A 48 -5.42 12.77 -10.91
#